data_AF-A0A016U788-F1
#
_entry.id   AF-A0A016U788-F1
#
_cell.length_a   1.000
_cell.length_b   1.000
_cell.length_c   1.000
_cell.angle_alpha   90.00
_cell.angle_beta   90.00
_cell.angle_gamma   90.00
#
_symmetry.space_group_name_H-M   'P 1'
#
loop_
_entity.id
_entity.type
_entity.pdbx_description
1 polymer ?
#
loop_
_entity_poly.entity_id
_entity_poly.type
_entity_poly.pdbx_seq_one_letter_code
_entity_poly.pdbx_strand_id
1 'polypeptide(L)'
;MMIEVDAALKRSAVFGALAWLFEKLNTVTGRVKLGSHSGPLKRGDVYSRGCAAEFIQRMGLAGKDILYVGDHIFGDVLKSKKVGGWRTLLIVPELDNEMKIWSSQLMKFNGLLELNNSLSDFQTIQQSAIRKKILKEITRITDDMESEFGMMGSMLRCGWRQTHFAAQLKKYADLYTCNVYNLIEYSGTHYFNSPIQLLPHEEKIMRGFIDTKSINTFDERSSEEGETLSDISCCGCCLTGNETI
;
A
#
# COMPACT_ATOMS: atom_id res chain seq x y z
N MET A 1 6.50 22.64 0.06
CA MET A 1 5.77 23.42 1.09
C MET A 1 4.98 22.40 1.88
N MET A 2 5.27 22.23 3.17
CA MET A 2 4.52 21.30 4.02
C MET A 2 3.33 22.08 4.59
N ILE A 3 2.11 21.60 4.33
CA ILE A 3 0.89 22.22 4.83
C ILE A 3 0.23 21.20 5.73
N GLU A 4 0.20 21.53 7.01
CA GLU A 4 -0.46 20.73 8.03
C GLU A 4 -1.95 21.06 7.99
N VAL A 5 -2.78 20.06 7.67
CA VAL A 5 -4.23 20.21 7.67
C VAL A 5 -4.72 19.94 9.09
N ASP A 6 -4.98 21.01 9.84
CA ASP A 6 -5.39 20.94 11.25
C ASP A 6 -6.78 20.27 11.43
N ALA A 7 -6.93 19.55 12.54
CA ALA A 7 -7.97 18.59 12.89
C ALA A 7 -9.38 19.18 13.11
N ALA A 8 -9.54 20.51 13.00
CA ALA A 8 -10.82 21.18 13.23
C ALA A 8 -11.83 21.01 12.06
N LEU A 9 -11.36 20.65 10.86
CA LEU A 9 -12.24 20.22 9.78
C LEU A 9 -12.46 18.72 9.90
N LYS A 10 -13.72 18.25 9.82
CA LYS A 10 -13.97 16.84 9.50
C LYS A 10 -13.16 16.52 8.25
N ARG A 11 -12.12 15.68 8.34
CA ARG A 11 -11.21 15.33 7.22
C ARG A 11 -11.99 14.91 5.95
N SER A 12 -13.16 14.31 6.17
CA SER A 12 -14.17 13.98 5.16
C SER A 12 -14.69 15.16 4.30
N ALA A 13 -14.70 16.38 4.84
CA ALA A 13 -15.24 17.59 4.24
C ALA A 13 -14.21 18.34 3.38
N VAL A 14 -12.91 18.15 3.62
CA VAL A 14 -11.81 18.74 2.81
C VAL A 14 -11.89 18.29 1.35
N PHE A 15 -12.29 17.04 1.14
CA PHE A 15 -12.49 16.43 -0.17
C PHE A 15 -13.99 16.32 -0.54
N GLY A 16 -14.87 17.07 0.13
CA GLY A 16 -16.31 17.07 -0.12
C GLY A 16 -16.73 18.05 -1.24
N ALA A 17 -17.98 17.92 -1.70
CA ALA A 17 -18.55 18.78 -2.75
C ALA A 17 -18.79 20.25 -2.32
N LEU A 18 -18.78 20.53 -1.02
CA LEU A 18 -18.91 21.89 -0.50
C LEU A 18 -17.55 22.58 -0.52
N ALA A 19 -17.41 23.58 -1.39
CA ALA A 19 -16.22 24.43 -1.45
C ALA A 19 -16.23 25.42 -0.28
N TRP A 20 -15.58 25.04 0.82
CA TRP A 20 -15.26 25.97 1.90
C TRP A 20 -14.09 26.82 1.47
N LEU A 21 -14.19 28.14 1.65
CA LEU A 21 -13.09 29.07 1.39
C LEU A 21 -12.02 28.98 2.47
N PHE A 22 -10.76 29.22 2.11
CA PHE A 22 -9.68 29.38 3.08
C PHE A 22 -9.84 30.63 3.94
N GLU A 23 -9.65 30.47 5.24
CA GLU A 23 -9.63 31.54 6.24
C GLU A 23 -8.22 31.67 6.82
N LYS A 24 -7.65 32.88 6.85
CA LYS A 24 -6.30 33.09 7.40
C LYS A 24 -6.35 33.25 8.91
N LEU A 25 -5.56 32.44 9.62
CA LEU A 25 -5.41 32.50 11.06
C LEU A 25 -4.32 33.51 11.45
N ASN A 26 -4.56 34.23 12.55
CA ASN A 26 -3.53 35.03 13.20
C ASN A 26 -2.78 34.16 14.22
N THR A 27 -1.52 33.85 13.91
CA THR A 27 -0.66 32.95 14.70
C THR A 27 -0.40 33.44 16.13
N VAL A 28 -0.52 34.74 16.41
CA VAL A 28 -0.30 35.31 17.74
C VAL A 28 -1.55 35.22 18.62
N THR A 29 -2.74 35.30 18.00
CA THR A 29 -4.02 35.36 18.75
C THR A 29 -4.85 34.09 18.66
N GLY A 30 -4.52 33.16 17.76
CA GLY A 30 -5.29 31.96 17.47
C GLY A 30 -6.66 32.23 16.82
N ARG A 31 -7.00 33.50 16.54
CA ARG A 31 -8.29 33.89 15.96
C ARG A 31 -8.20 33.98 14.44
N VAL A 32 -9.29 33.63 13.80
CA VAL A 32 -9.48 33.82 12.35
C VAL A 32 -9.57 35.31 12.07
N LYS A 33 -8.80 35.80 11.08
CA LYS A 33 -8.99 37.17 10.57
C LYS A 33 -10.39 37.28 9.97
N LEU A 34 -11.16 38.30 10.36
CA LEU A 34 -12.47 38.54 9.75
C LEU A 34 -12.32 38.72 8.23
N GLY A 35 -13.03 37.88 7.47
CA GLY A 35 -13.03 37.88 6.00
C GLY A 35 -12.41 36.62 5.38
N SER A 36 -13.00 36.13 4.30
CA SER A 36 -12.43 35.06 3.47
C SER A 36 -11.12 35.53 2.85
N HIS A 37 -10.07 34.72 2.94
CA HIS A 37 -8.79 35.03 2.30
C HIS A 37 -8.92 34.71 0.81
N SER A 38 -8.94 35.70 -0.07
CA SER A 38 -9.01 35.50 -1.53
C SER A 38 -7.66 35.51 -2.25
N GLY A 39 -6.56 35.78 -1.55
CA GLY A 39 -5.21 35.87 -2.12
C GLY A 39 -4.50 34.52 -2.33
N PRO A 40 -3.31 34.52 -2.97
CA PRO A 40 -2.48 33.31 -3.09
C PRO A 40 -2.03 32.82 -1.71
N LEU A 41 -1.87 31.50 -1.56
CA LEU A 41 -1.35 30.91 -0.33
C LEU A 41 0.13 31.26 -0.19
N LYS A 42 0.52 31.87 0.94
CA LYS A 42 1.90 32.31 1.19
C LYS A 42 2.56 31.43 2.23
N ARG A 43 3.86 31.19 2.05
CA ARG A 43 4.69 30.46 3.02
C ARG A 43 4.73 31.22 4.35
N GLY A 44 4.53 30.51 5.45
CA GLY A 44 4.55 31.06 6.82
C GLY A 44 3.20 31.56 7.32
N ASP A 45 2.18 31.59 6.45
CA ASP A 45 0.80 31.85 6.86
C ASP A 45 0.11 30.54 7.27
N VAL A 46 -0.76 30.63 8.29
CA VAL A 46 -1.59 29.51 8.74
C VAL A 46 -3.01 29.74 8.24
N TYR A 47 -3.61 28.70 7.66
CA TYR A 47 -4.95 28.74 7.09
C TYR A 47 -5.84 27.70 7.77
N SER A 48 -7.14 28.00 7.86
CA SER A 48 -8.19 27.10 8.31
C SER A 48 -9.22 26.93 7.20
N ARG A 49 -10.02 25.86 7.28
CA ARG A 49 -11.01 25.48 6.27
C ARG A 49 -10.37 25.20 4.91
N GLY A 50 -10.97 25.69 3.83
CA GLY A 50 -10.57 25.34 2.48
C GLY A 50 -11.09 23.98 2.02
N CYS A 51 -11.02 23.74 0.72
CA CYS A 51 -11.17 22.41 0.12
C CYS A 51 -9.98 22.08 -0.78
N ALA A 52 -9.78 20.80 -1.07
CA ALA A 52 -8.68 20.33 -1.91
C ALA A 52 -8.71 20.93 -3.33
N ALA A 53 -9.89 21.13 -3.91
CA ALA A 53 -10.03 21.74 -5.24
C ALA A 53 -9.53 23.19 -5.27
N GLU A 54 -9.90 23.97 -4.26
CA GLU A 54 -9.43 25.34 -4.10
C GLU A 54 -7.91 25.40 -3.83
N PHE A 55 -7.38 24.43 -3.09
CA PHE A 55 -5.95 24.31 -2.83
C PHE A 55 -5.15 24.16 -4.14
N ILE A 56 -5.53 23.19 -4.98
CA ILE A 56 -4.90 22.93 -6.29
C ILE A 56 -4.95 24.21 -7.14
N GLN A 57 -6.12 24.86 -7.22
CA GLN A 57 -6.33 26.08 -8.01
C GLN A 57 -5.42 27.23 -7.55
N ARG A 58 -5.33 27.46 -6.23
CA ARG A 58 -4.53 28.57 -5.67
C ARG A 58 -3.02 28.32 -5.74
N MET A 59 -2.62 27.06 -5.73
CA MET A 59 -1.21 26.67 -5.83
C MET A 59 -0.72 26.54 -7.27
N GLY A 60 -1.63 26.42 -8.25
CA GLY A 60 -1.27 26.23 -9.66
C GLY A 60 -0.57 24.88 -9.93
N LEU A 61 -0.84 23.87 -9.10
CA LEU A 61 -0.27 22.52 -9.22
C LEU A 61 -1.29 21.58 -9.86
N ALA A 62 -0.83 20.47 -10.46
CA ALA A 62 -1.73 19.36 -10.76
C ALA A 62 -1.83 18.42 -9.55
N GLY A 63 -2.91 17.63 -9.46
CA GLY A 63 -3.08 16.66 -8.37
C GLY A 63 -1.89 15.70 -8.24
N LYS A 64 -1.38 15.21 -9.37
CA LYS A 64 -0.21 14.30 -9.44
C LYS A 64 1.10 14.91 -8.91
N ASP A 65 1.19 16.23 -8.79
CA ASP A 65 2.37 16.93 -8.27
C ASP A 65 2.33 17.04 -6.74
N ILE A 66 1.24 16.57 -6.11
CA ILE A 66 1.00 16.64 -4.67
C ILE A 66 1.06 15.23 -4.09
N LEU A 67 1.98 15.02 -3.16
CA LEU A 67 2.01 13.82 -2.31
C LEU A 67 1.32 14.14 -0.98
N TYR A 68 0.23 13.44 -0.71
CA TYR A 68 -0.52 13.54 0.53
C TYR A 68 -0.20 12.37 1.45
N VAL A 69 0.21 12.71 2.66
CA VAL A 69 0.64 11.75 3.68
C VAL A 69 -0.41 11.71 4.78
N GLY A 70 -0.89 10.53 5.14
CA GLY A 70 -1.87 10.38 6.21
C GLY A 70 -1.92 8.96 6.77
N ASP A 71 -2.69 8.79 7.84
CA ASP A 71 -2.87 7.54 8.57
C ASP A 71 -4.25 6.90 8.31
N HIS A 72 -5.21 7.67 7.80
CA HIS A 72 -6.58 7.19 7.62
C HIS A 72 -6.88 6.75 6.18
N ILE A 73 -6.91 5.44 5.92
CA ILE A 73 -7.13 4.89 4.56
C ILE A 73 -8.34 5.47 3.82
N PHE A 74 -9.50 5.65 4.48
CA PHE A 74 -10.68 6.23 3.82
C PHE A 74 -10.66 7.75 3.70
N GLY A 75 -10.33 8.46 4.78
CA GLY A 75 -10.39 9.92 4.85
C GLY A 75 -9.27 10.58 4.07
N ASP A 76 -8.09 10.00 4.14
CA ASP A 76 -6.85 10.59 3.64
C ASP A 76 -6.47 10.05 2.28
N VAL A 77 -6.47 8.73 2.10
CA VAL A 77 -6.00 8.11 0.85
C VAL A 77 -7.13 8.00 -0.19
N LEU A 78 -8.23 7.35 0.16
CA LEU A 78 -9.30 7.05 -0.80
C LEU A 78 -9.98 8.32 -1.35
N LYS A 79 -10.14 9.35 -0.51
CA LYS A 79 -10.75 10.61 -0.93
C LYS A 79 -9.81 11.52 -1.71
N SER A 80 -8.56 11.67 -1.28
CA SER A 80 -7.58 12.49 -2.00
C SER A 80 -7.32 11.95 -3.41
N LYS A 81 -7.22 10.61 -3.54
CA LYS A 81 -7.05 9.96 -4.84
C LYS A 81 -8.28 10.12 -5.76
N LYS A 82 -9.50 9.95 -5.23
CA LYS A 82 -10.74 10.06 -6.04
C LYS A 82 -11.10 11.49 -6.43
N VAL A 83 -10.87 12.46 -5.55
CA VAL A 83 -11.37 13.84 -5.72
C VAL A 83 -10.28 14.76 -6.27
N GLY A 84 -9.05 14.59 -5.81
CA GLY A 84 -7.93 15.45 -6.18
C GLY A 84 -6.96 14.83 -7.18
N GLY A 85 -7.00 13.50 -7.39
CA GLY A 85 -5.97 12.79 -8.14
C GLY A 85 -4.58 12.95 -7.51
N TRP A 86 -4.55 13.09 -6.18
CA TRP A 86 -3.30 13.28 -5.43
C TRP A 86 -2.55 11.97 -5.34
N ARG A 87 -1.22 12.05 -5.31
CA ARG A 87 -0.38 10.91 -4.93
C ARG A 87 -0.53 10.68 -3.43
N THR A 88 -0.51 9.43 -3.01
CA THR A 88 -0.85 9.09 -1.61
C THR A 88 0.21 8.22 -0.95
N LEU A 89 0.60 8.61 0.26
CA LEU A 89 1.43 7.82 1.17
C LEU A 89 0.61 7.51 2.43
N LEU A 90 0.35 6.22 2.68
CA LEU A 90 -0.29 5.77 3.92
C LEU A 90 0.74 5.39 4.97
N ILE A 91 0.62 5.96 6.16
CA ILE A 91 1.36 5.53 7.34
C ILE A 91 0.55 4.45 8.05
N VAL A 92 1.13 3.27 8.23
CA VAL A 92 0.53 2.14 8.94
C VAL A 92 1.49 1.69 10.05
N PRO A 93 1.40 2.29 11.26
CA PRO A 93 2.34 2.00 12.35
C PRO A 93 2.43 0.51 12.71
N GLU A 94 1.30 -0.21 12.62
CA GLU A 94 1.19 -1.64 12.93
C GLU A 94 2.04 -2.52 12.00
N LEU A 95 2.42 -2.00 10.82
CA LEU A 95 3.22 -2.70 9.83
C LEU A 95 4.59 -3.12 10.38
N ASP A 96 5.20 -2.35 11.28
CA ASP A 96 6.50 -2.70 11.86
C ASP A 96 6.44 -4.01 12.65
N ASN A 97 5.41 -4.16 13.50
CA ASN A 97 5.19 -5.40 14.24
C ASN A 97 4.78 -6.54 13.29
N GLU A 98 3.93 -6.24 12.31
CA GLU A 98 3.46 -7.22 11.35
C GLU A 98 4.60 -7.81 10.51
N MET A 99 5.55 -6.99 10.06
CA MET A 99 6.74 -7.45 9.33
C MET A 99 7.61 -8.38 10.18
N LYS A 100 7.82 -8.05 11.46
CA LYS A 100 8.63 -8.88 12.38
C LYS A 100 8.04 -10.28 12.55
N ILE A 101 6.72 -10.36 12.78
CA ILE A 101 6.01 -11.64 12.92
C ILE A 101 5.95 -12.36 11.56
N TRP A 102 5.73 -11.63 10.47
CA TRP A 102 5.66 -12.21 9.14
C TRP A 102 6.96 -12.94 8.75
N SER A 103 8.12 -12.34 9.05
CA SER A 103 9.43 -12.94 8.76
C SER A 103 9.66 -14.27 9.48
N SER A 104 9.17 -14.44 10.71
CA SER A 104 9.31 -15.72 11.44
C SER A 104 8.36 -16.81 10.95
N GLN A 105 7.29 -16.44 10.25
CA GLN A 105 6.21 -17.34 9.83
C GLN A 105 6.33 -17.80 8.37
N LEU A 106 7.37 -17.38 7.65
CA LEU A 106 7.56 -17.64 6.23
C LEU A 106 7.48 -19.14 5.88
N MET A 107 8.04 -20.00 6.71
CA MET A 107 8.02 -21.46 6.52
C MET A 107 6.59 -22.03 6.58
N LYS A 108 5.77 -21.57 7.54
CA LYS A 108 4.37 -21.97 7.66
C LYS A 108 3.56 -21.49 6.45
N PHE A 109 3.84 -20.28 5.98
CA PHE A 109 3.17 -19.73 4.79
C PHE A 109 3.51 -20.49 3.51
N ASN A 110 4.78 -20.90 3.33
CA ASN A 110 5.18 -21.73 2.18
C ASN A 110 4.44 -23.08 2.18
N GLY A 111 4.33 -23.74 3.33
CA GLY A 111 3.53 -24.98 3.44
C GLY A 111 2.05 -24.76 3.11
N LEU A 112 1.49 -23.61 3.50
CA LEU A 112 0.11 -23.24 3.19
C LEU A 112 -0.10 -22.97 1.68
N LEU A 113 0.91 -22.44 0.98
CA LEU A 113 0.92 -22.27 -0.47
C LEU A 113 0.99 -23.62 -1.19
N GLU A 114 1.86 -24.53 -0.75
CA GLU A 114 1.97 -25.89 -1.29
C GLU A 114 0.65 -26.66 -1.16
N LEU A 115 0.04 -26.65 0.03
CA LEU A 115 -1.25 -27.29 0.28
C LEU A 115 -2.38 -26.70 -0.60
N ASN A 116 -2.36 -25.38 -0.84
CA ASN A 116 -3.32 -24.74 -1.74
C ASN A 116 -3.10 -25.15 -3.20
N ASN A 117 -1.86 -25.34 -3.64
CA ASN A 117 -1.56 -25.85 -4.97
C ASN A 117 -2.04 -27.30 -5.13
N SER A 118 -1.80 -28.16 -4.13
CA SER A 118 -2.29 -29.55 -4.14
C SER A 118 -3.82 -29.69 -4.15
N LEU A 119 -4.56 -28.66 -3.70
CA LEU A 119 -6.02 -28.61 -3.85
C LEU A 119 -6.47 -28.41 -5.29
N SER A 120 -5.60 -27.89 -6.15
CA SER A 120 -5.88 -27.67 -7.58
C SER A 120 -5.65 -28.93 -8.42
N ASP A 121 -5.04 -29.98 -7.85
CA ASP A 121 -4.77 -31.24 -8.54
C ASP A 121 -6.03 -32.07 -8.77
N PHE A 122 -6.21 -32.57 -9.99
CA PHE A 122 -7.41 -33.29 -10.45
C PHE A 122 -7.74 -34.55 -9.62
N GLN A 123 -6.71 -35.26 -9.13
CA GLN A 123 -6.87 -36.45 -8.28
C GLN A 123 -7.47 -36.10 -6.90
N THR A 124 -7.07 -34.97 -6.32
CA THR A 124 -7.57 -34.49 -5.03
C THR A 124 -9.04 -34.06 -5.10
N ILE A 125 -9.50 -33.61 -6.27
CA ILE A 125 -10.89 -33.19 -6.51
C ILE A 125 -11.84 -34.39 -6.44
N GLN A 126 -11.46 -35.55 -6.97
CA GLN A 126 -12.31 -36.74 -6.96
C GLN A 126 -12.39 -37.40 -5.58
N GLN A 127 -11.34 -37.29 -4.76
CA GLN A 127 -11.29 -37.95 -3.45
C GLN A 127 -11.63 -37.00 -2.31
N SER A 128 -12.92 -36.93 -1.97
CA SER A 128 -13.47 -36.05 -0.93
C SER A 128 -12.80 -36.16 0.45
N ALA A 129 -12.26 -37.33 0.80
CA ALA A 129 -11.55 -37.56 2.06
C ALA A 129 -10.18 -36.87 2.11
N ILE A 130 -9.41 -36.88 1.01
CA ILE A 130 -8.10 -36.22 0.94
C ILE A 130 -8.28 -34.71 0.98
N ARG A 131 -9.24 -34.18 0.21
CA ARG A 131 -9.61 -32.76 0.25
C ARG A 131 -9.95 -32.29 1.66
N LYS A 132 -10.75 -33.06 2.42
CA LYS A 132 -11.08 -32.72 3.82
C LYS A 132 -9.86 -32.71 4.73
N LYS A 133 -8.91 -33.66 4.55
CA LYS A 133 -7.66 -33.67 5.33
C LYS A 133 -6.81 -32.44 5.05
N ILE A 134 -6.65 -32.08 3.77
CA ILE A 134 -5.89 -30.88 3.36
C ILE A 134 -6.53 -29.61 3.92
N LEU A 135 -7.86 -29.47 3.79
CA LEU A 135 -8.57 -28.31 4.35
C LEU A 135 -8.42 -28.21 5.87
N LYS A 136 -8.44 -29.34 6.59
CA LYS A 136 -8.22 -29.36 8.03
C LYS A 136 -6.80 -28.90 8.40
N GLU A 137 -5.81 -29.35 7.62
CA GLU A 137 -4.41 -28.97 7.82
C GLU A 137 -4.17 -27.48 7.55
N ILE A 138 -4.79 -26.96 6.49
CA ILE A 138 -4.81 -25.53 6.19
C ILE A 138 -5.39 -24.73 7.34
N THR A 139 -6.54 -25.14 7.88
CA THR A 139 -7.16 -24.44 9.02
C THR A 139 -6.23 -24.47 10.23
N ARG A 140 -5.61 -25.61 10.52
CA ARG A 140 -4.62 -25.74 11.61
C ARG A 140 -3.46 -24.75 11.45
N ILE A 141 -2.83 -24.71 10.28
CA ILE A 141 -1.71 -23.79 10.00
C ILE A 141 -2.18 -22.33 10.06
N THR A 142 -3.39 -22.04 9.58
CA THR A 142 -3.96 -20.69 9.61
C THR A 142 -4.15 -20.22 11.05
N ASP A 143 -4.75 -21.05 11.91
CA ASP A 143 -4.99 -20.74 13.32
C ASP A 143 -3.65 -20.55 14.07
N ASP A 144 -2.68 -21.42 13.83
CA ASP A 144 -1.33 -21.32 14.40
C ASP A 144 -0.64 -20.02 13.96
N MET A 145 -0.81 -19.61 12.69
CA MET A 145 -0.25 -18.36 12.18
C MET A 145 -0.92 -17.13 12.79
N GLU A 146 -2.25 -17.13 12.93
CA GLU A 146 -3.03 -16.01 13.45
C GLU A 146 -2.79 -15.77 14.94
N SER A 147 -2.57 -16.83 15.71
CA SER A 147 -2.32 -16.75 17.15
C SER A 147 -1.10 -15.89 17.52
N GLU A 148 -0.09 -15.79 16.64
CA GLU A 148 1.10 -14.96 16.85
C GLU A 148 0.82 -13.46 16.72
N PHE A 149 -0.18 -13.06 15.92
CA PHE A 149 -0.54 -11.65 15.72
C PHE A 149 -1.48 -11.11 16.81
N GLY A 150 -2.13 -12.01 17.57
CA GLY A 150 -3.06 -11.68 18.65
C GLY A 150 -4.47 -12.20 18.40
N MET A 151 -5.43 -11.77 19.23
CA MET A 151 -6.80 -12.33 19.25
C MET A 151 -7.58 -12.17 17.93
N MET A 152 -7.25 -11.17 17.12
CA MET A 152 -7.94 -10.86 15.86
C MET A 152 -7.09 -11.21 14.62
N GLY A 153 -5.93 -11.85 14.81
CA GLY A 153 -5.00 -12.18 13.73
C GLY A 153 -4.32 -10.95 13.11
N SER A 154 -3.77 -11.14 11.91
CA SER A 154 -3.05 -10.10 11.16
C SER A 154 -4.02 -9.08 10.54
N MET A 155 -3.58 -7.81 10.50
CA MET A 155 -4.35 -6.74 9.84
C MET A 155 -4.41 -6.93 8.33
N LEU A 156 -3.36 -7.47 7.70
CA LEU A 156 -3.28 -7.60 6.25
C LEU A 156 -3.80 -8.93 5.72
N ARG A 157 -3.81 -10.01 6.52
CA ARG A 157 -4.16 -11.35 6.04
C ARG A 157 -4.69 -12.31 7.11
N CYS A 158 -5.42 -13.31 6.63
CA CYS A 158 -5.93 -14.48 7.35
C CYS A 158 -5.55 -15.72 6.51
N GLY A 159 -4.49 -16.43 6.95
CA GLY A 159 -3.86 -17.49 6.15
C GLY A 159 -3.37 -17.00 4.77
N TRP A 160 -3.88 -17.58 3.68
CA TRP A 160 -3.60 -17.12 2.31
C TRP A 160 -4.49 -15.96 1.85
N ARG A 161 -5.56 -15.63 2.57
CA ARG A 161 -6.52 -14.61 2.13
C ARG A 161 -6.08 -13.25 2.63
N GLN A 162 -6.10 -12.27 1.74
CA GLN A 162 -5.92 -10.86 2.11
C GLN A 162 -7.18 -10.33 2.79
N THR A 163 -7.01 -9.49 3.81
CA THR A 163 -8.13 -8.77 4.42
C THR A 163 -8.66 -7.69 3.49
N HIS A 164 -9.84 -7.17 3.80
CA HIS A 164 -10.39 -6.02 3.10
C HIS A 164 -9.49 -4.78 3.23
N PHE A 165 -8.84 -4.60 4.38
CA PHE A 165 -7.88 -3.52 4.59
C PHE A 165 -6.69 -3.64 3.62
N ALA A 166 -6.08 -4.82 3.51
CA ALA A 166 -4.98 -5.03 2.55
C ALA A 166 -5.40 -4.81 1.09
N ALA A 167 -6.60 -5.25 0.72
CA ALA A 167 -7.14 -5.03 -0.62
C ALA A 167 -7.33 -3.52 -0.93
N GLN A 168 -7.79 -2.75 0.05
CA GLN A 168 -7.92 -1.29 -0.07
C GLN A 168 -6.56 -0.61 -0.10
N LEU A 169 -5.63 -1.04 0.74
CA LEU A 169 -4.26 -0.53 0.80
C LEU A 169 -3.62 -0.64 -0.57
N LYS A 170 -3.60 -1.85 -1.15
CA LYS A 170 -3.03 -2.13 -2.47
C LYS A 170 -3.68 -1.32 -3.59
N LYS A 171 -4.98 -1.04 -3.49
CA LYS A 171 -5.74 -0.35 -4.53
C LYS A 171 -5.57 1.16 -4.50
N TYR A 172 -5.54 1.75 -3.31
CA TYR A 172 -5.70 3.19 -3.14
C TYR A 172 -4.44 3.92 -2.70
N ALA A 173 -3.62 3.33 -1.83
CA ALA A 173 -2.35 3.95 -1.44
C ALA A 173 -1.35 3.71 -2.56
N ASP A 174 -0.56 4.72 -2.94
CA ASP A 174 0.52 4.54 -3.92
C ASP A 174 1.81 4.07 -3.22
N LEU A 175 2.07 4.63 -2.04
CA LEU A 175 3.13 4.23 -1.13
C LEU A 175 2.52 3.90 0.23
N TYR A 176 3.12 2.96 0.95
CA TYR A 176 2.82 2.76 2.37
C TYR A 176 4.08 2.45 3.16
N THR A 177 4.09 2.89 4.41
CA THR A 177 5.24 2.74 5.30
C THR A 177 4.81 2.67 6.76
N CYS A 178 5.63 2.08 7.62
CA CYS A 178 5.36 2.11 9.06
C CYS A 178 5.60 3.50 9.67
N ASN A 179 6.54 4.26 9.11
CA ASN A 179 6.93 5.56 9.65
C ASN A 179 7.36 6.54 8.55
N VAL A 180 7.04 7.81 8.73
CA VAL A 180 7.47 8.91 7.84
C VAL A 180 8.99 9.04 7.79
N TYR A 181 9.70 8.71 8.87
CA TYR A 181 11.16 8.76 8.90
C TYR A 181 11.82 7.87 7.84
N ASN A 182 11.14 6.83 7.37
CA ASN A 182 11.65 5.96 6.32
C ASN A 182 11.85 6.71 4.99
N LEU A 183 11.16 7.84 4.77
CA LEU A 183 11.39 8.70 3.61
C LEU A 183 12.75 9.39 3.62
N ILE A 184 13.38 9.57 4.79
CA ILE A 184 14.67 10.24 4.93
C ILE A 184 15.79 9.39 4.33
N GLU A 185 15.61 8.07 4.26
CA GLU A 185 16.56 7.15 3.64
C GLU A 185 16.64 7.30 2.12
N TYR A 186 15.63 7.95 1.51
CA TYR A 186 15.56 8.15 0.07
C TYR A 186 16.00 9.56 -0.34
N SER A 187 16.63 9.66 -1.52
CA SER A 187 16.91 10.95 -2.15
C SER A 187 15.60 11.67 -2.53
N GLY A 188 15.58 13.01 -2.49
CA GLY A 188 14.45 13.81 -2.94
C GLY A 188 14.12 13.67 -4.45
N THR A 189 14.99 13.01 -5.22
CA THR A 189 14.77 12.67 -6.64
C THR A 189 14.60 11.17 -6.86
N HIS A 190 14.36 10.40 -5.80
CA HIS A 190 14.17 8.96 -5.91
C HIS A 190 12.89 8.64 -6.70
N TYR A 191 12.97 7.64 -7.56
CA TYR A 191 11.86 7.16 -8.37
C TYR A 191 11.39 5.80 -7.84
N PHE A 192 10.18 5.77 -7.32
CA PHE A 192 9.55 4.62 -6.71
C PHE A 192 8.90 3.74 -7.78
N ASN A 193 9.53 2.61 -8.09
CA ASN A 193 9.09 1.73 -9.17
C ASN A 193 8.30 0.50 -8.72
N SER A 194 7.03 0.41 -9.10
CA SER A 194 6.21 -0.80 -8.90
C SER A 194 6.42 -1.81 -10.04
N PRO A 195 6.46 -3.12 -9.76
CA PRO A 195 6.42 -4.14 -10.80
C PRO A 195 5.12 -4.07 -11.61
N ILE A 196 5.20 -4.46 -12.89
CA ILE A 196 4.06 -4.52 -13.81
C ILE A 196 3.16 -5.70 -13.40
N GLN A 197 1.87 -5.42 -13.16
CA GLN A 197 0.89 -6.46 -12.89
C GLN A 197 0.40 -7.07 -14.21
N LEU A 198 0.74 -8.33 -14.43
CA LEU A 198 0.27 -9.10 -15.57
C LEU A 198 -1.13 -9.66 -15.30
N LEU A 199 -1.96 -9.68 -16.34
CA LEU A 199 -3.25 -10.38 -16.32
C LEU A 199 -3.02 -11.89 -16.42
N PRO A 200 -3.95 -12.73 -15.92
CA PRO A 200 -3.74 -14.18 -15.88
C PRO A 200 -3.46 -14.85 -17.23
N HIS A 201 -3.92 -14.27 -18.35
CA HIS A 201 -3.62 -14.78 -19.69
C HIS A 201 -2.23 -14.36 -20.19
N GLU A 202 -1.77 -13.16 -19.80
CA GLU A 202 -0.42 -12.67 -20.08
C GLU A 202 0.61 -13.50 -19.31
N GLU A 203 0.34 -13.83 -18.05
CA GLU A 203 1.18 -14.71 -17.23
C GLU A 203 1.35 -16.09 -17.86
N LYS A 204 0.25 -16.71 -18.34
CA LYS A 204 0.31 -18.03 -19.00
C LYS A 204 1.17 -18.00 -20.25
N ILE A 205 1.02 -16.95 -21.07
CA ILE A 205 1.80 -16.76 -22.28
C ILE A 205 3.29 -16.59 -21.92
N MET A 206 3.61 -15.70 -20.95
CA MET A 206 4.99 -15.48 -20.53
C MET A 206 5.65 -16.73 -19.94
N ARG A 207 4.96 -17.50 -19.09
CA ARG A 207 5.49 -18.77 -18.56
C ARG A 207 5.78 -19.76 -19.68
N GLY A 208 4.89 -19.89 -20.67
CA GLY A 208 5.12 -20.74 -21.84
C GLY A 208 6.36 -20.35 -22.65
N PHE A 209 6.68 -19.05 -22.74
CA PHE A 209 7.92 -18.57 -23.38
C PHE A 209 9.19 -18.87 -22.58
N ILE A 210 9.11 -18.85 -21.24
CA ILE A 210 10.24 -19.17 -20.36
C ILE A 210 10.52 -20.69 -20.41
N ASP A 211 9.48 -21.52 -20.37
CA ASP A 211 9.60 -22.98 -20.46
C ASP A 211 10.14 -23.44 -21.83
N THR A 212 9.85 -22.71 -22.91
CA THR A 212 10.44 -22.99 -24.24
C THR A 212 11.87 -22.47 -24.38
N LYS A 213 12.24 -21.39 -23.69
CA LYS A 213 13.63 -20.94 -23.61
C LYS A 213 14.49 -21.90 -22.78
N SER A 214 14.00 -22.42 -21.66
CA SER A 214 14.75 -23.38 -20.82
C SER A 214 15.02 -24.71 -21.54
N ILE A 215 14.12 -25.12 -22.46
CA ILE A 215 14.35 -26.26 -23.36
C ILE A 215 15.41 -25.94 -24.42
N ASN A 216 15.50 -24.70 -24.89
CA ASN A 216 16.49 -24.27 -25.90
C ASN A 216 17.85 -23.86 -25.30
N THR A 217 17.96 -23.64 -23.99
CA THR A 217 19.23 -23.28 -23.31
C THR A 217 19.97 -24.47 -22.69
N PHE A 218 19.48 -25.70 -22.86
CA PHE A 218 20.24 -26.90 -22.45
C PHE A 218 21.40 -27.27 -23.39
N ASP A 219 21.65 -26.48 -24.45
CA ASP A 219 22.75 -26.72 -25.38
C ASP A 219 23.91 -25.71 -25.30
N GLU A 220 23.82 -24.59 -24.55
CA GLU A 220 24.98 -23.70 -24.39
C GLU A 220 25.05 -23.00 -23.02
N ARG A 221 26.15 -23.33 -22.31
CA ARG A 221 26.82 -22.64 -21.19
C ARG A 221 26.41 -23.01 -19.76
N SER A 222 27.20 -23.93 -19.23
CA SER A 222 27.79 -23.86 -17.91
C SER A 222 28.40 -22.50 -17.59
N SER A 223 28.36 -22.15 -16.30
CA SER A 223 29.13 -21.15 -15.54
C SER A 223 28.33 -19.94 -15.05
N GLU A 224 28.35 -19.82 -13.72
CA GLU A 224 28.22 -18.60 -12.89
C GLU A 224 26.84 -18.22 -12.33
N GLU A 225 26.71 -18.56 -11.04
CA GLU A 225 26.21 -17.76 -9.91
C GLU A 225 24.73 -17.33 -9.96
N GLY A 226 23.83 -17.84 -9.12
CA GLY A 226 24.01 -17.95 -7.67
C GLY A 226 23.60 -16.66 -6.94
N GLU A 227 22.61 -15.91 -7.43
CA GLU A 227 22.03 -14.80 -6.65
C GLU A 227 21.15 -15.36 -5.54
N THR A 228 21.75 -15.38 -4.36
CA THR A 228 21.11 -15.63 -3.08
C THR A 228 19.95 -14.65 -2.89
N LEU A 229 18.83 -15.20 -2.45
CA LEU A 229 17.61 -14.52 -2.02
C LEU A 229 17.84 -13.74 -0.70
N SER A 230 18.90 -12.93 -0.63
CA SER A 230 19.37 -12.23 0.58
C SER A 230 19.24 -10.71 0.52
N ASP A 231 18.94 -10.13 -0.64
CA ASP A 231 18.93 -8.67 -0.80
C ASP A 231 17.52 -8.08 -0.98
N ILE A 232 16.52 -8.67 -0.31
CA ILE A 232 15.39 -7.85 0.15
C ILE A 232 15.90 -7.08 1.38
N SER A 233 16.79 -6.13 1.12
CA SER A 233 16.98 -4.99 2.01
C SER A 233 15.58 -4.45 2.27
N CYS A 234 15.11 -4.67 3.49
CA CYS A 234 13.82 -4.27 4.00
C CYS A 234 13.79 -2.73 4.06
N CYS A 235 13.74 -2.10 2.89
CA CYS A 235 13.56 -0.68 2.72
C CYS A 235 12.17 -0.38 3.27
N GLY A 236 12.10 0.37 4.38
CA GLY A 236 10.91 0.51 5.21
C GLY A 236 9.67 1.13 4.53
N CYS A 237 9.77 1.47 3.24
CA CYS A 237 8.65 1.84 2.39
C CYS A 237 8.31 0.68 1.45
N CYS A 238 7.12 0.11 1.62
CA CYS A 238 6.62 -0.90 0.72
C CYS A 238 5.80 -0.22 -0.39
N LEU A 239 6.07 -0.59 -1.63
CA LEU A 239 5.32 -0.13 -2.79
C LEU A 239 4.03 -0.92 -2.92
N THR A 240 2.91 -0.24 -3.16
CA THR A 240 1.71 -0.95 -3.64
C THR A 240 1.84 -1.11 -5.16
N GLY A 241 1.42 -2.27 -5.65
CA GLY A 241 1.70 -2.72 -7.01
C GLY A 241 1.04 -1.95 -8.15
N ASN A 242 0.54 -0.72 -7.96
CA ASN A 242 -0.38 -0.08 -8.91
C ASN A 242 0.14 1.20 -9.57
N GLU A 243 1.04 1.98 -8.96
CA GLU A 243 1.48 3.25 -9.54
C GLU A 243 2.94 3.59 -9.22
N THR A 244 3.65 4.13 -10.20
CA THR A 244 5.05 4.57 -10.13
C THR A 244 5.12 6.02 -9.65
N ILE A 245 5.92 6.35 -8.62
CA ILE A 245 6.03 7.73 -8.08
C ILE A 245 7.39 8.33 -8.40
#